data_AF-A0A1G0YJW3-F1
#
_entry.id   AF-A0A1G0YJW3-F1
#
_cell.length_a   1.000
_cell.length_b   1.000
_cell.length_c   1.000
_cell.angle_alpha   90.00
_cell.angle_beta   90.00
_cell.angle_gamma   90.00
#
_symmetry.space_group_name_H-M   'P 1'
#
loop_
_entity.id
_entity.type
_entity.pdbx_description
1 polymer ?
#
loop_
_entity_poly.entity_id
_entity_poly.type
_entity_poly.pdbx_seq_one_letter_code
_entity_poly.pdbx_strand_id
1 'polypeptide(L)'
;MPPVNAQKMGPVKGSASGALGALATAYYFIPVGLNSRMGRAYQAALNEAPGATALTDVTLQENWYWIVIGTMRHVTITGEAVQ
;
A
#
# COMPACT_ATOMS: atom_id res chain seq x y z
N MET A 1 5.35 17.41 3.93
CA MET A 1 6.20 17.54 5.12
C MET A 1 5.31 17.26 6.32
N PRO A 2 5.71 16.42 7.29
CA PRO A 2 4.94 16.24 8.51
C PRO A 2 4.80 17.59 9.25
N PRO A 3 3.68 17.85 9.95
CA PRO A 3 3.54 19.06 10.76
C PRO A 3 4.68 19.16 11.78
N VAL A 4 5.24 20.36 11.98
CA VAL A 4 6.35 20.60 12.94
C VAL A 4 5.94 20.27 14.38
N ASN A 5 4.63 20.24 14.67
CA ASN A 5 4.03 19.85 15.95
C ASN A 5 3.00 18.71 15.79
N ALA A 6 3.31 17.71 14.97
CA ALA A 6 2.36 16.62 14.71
C ALA A 6 2.11 15.79 15.97
N GLN A 7 0.83 15.58 16.32
CA GLN A 7 0.48 14.74 17.47
C GLN A 7 0.48 13.27 17.04
N LYS A 8 1.27 12.44 17.73
CA LYS A 8 1.28 10.98 17.56
C LYS A 8 -0.05 10.37 17.99
N MET A 9 -0.63 9.55 17.12
CA MET A 9 -1.92 8.88 17.31
C MET A 9 -1.78 7.36 17.48
N GLY A 10 -0.58 6.82 17.32
CA GLY A 10 -0.27 5.40 17.47
C GLY A 10 0.09 4.72 16.14
N PRO A 11 0.58 3.47 16.22
CA PRO A 11 0.95 2.70 15.05
C PRO A 11 -0.29 2.23 14.28
N VAL A 12 -0.21 2.31 12.96
CA VAL A 12 -1.25 1.85 12.04
C VAL A 12 -0.68 0.95 10.95
N LYS A 13 -1.56 0.17 10.32
CA LYS A 13 -1.24 -0.78 9.26
C LYS A 13 -2.30 -0.78 8.18
N GLY A 14 -1.86 -0.86 6.93
CA GLY A 14 -2.76 -0.97 5.80
C GLY A 14 -2.17 -1.88 4.74
N SER A 15 -3.03 -2.59 4.02
CA SER A 15 -2.57 -3.50 2.97
C SER A 15 -3.47 -3.46 1.74
N ALA A 16 -2.87 -3.72 0.59
CA ALA A 16 -3.59 -3.85 -0.66
C ALA A 16 -2.82 -4.71 -1.65
N SER A 17 -3.55 -5.46 -2.47
CA SER A 17 -3.00 -6.28 -3.54
C SER A 17 -3.24 -5.68 -4.92
N GLY A 18 -2.40 -6.05 -5.85
CA GLY A 18 -2.65 -5.91 -7.29
C GLY A 18 -1.89 -6.98 -8.07
N ALA A 19 -2.32 -7.25 -9.29
CA ALA A 19 -1.73 -8.28 -10.14
C ALA A 19 -1.28 -7.71 -11.48
N LEU A 20 -0.25 -8.34 -12.04
CA LEU A 20 0.19 -8.17 -13.41
C LEU A 20 -0.07 -9.49 -14.14
N GLY A 21 -1.17 -9.53 -14.89
CA GLY A 21 -1.54 -10.70 -15.69
C GLY A 21 -0.83 -10.72 -17.04
N ALA A 22 -0.57 -11.90 -17.60
CA ALA A 22 -0.05 -12.07 -18.96
C ALA A 22 -1.20 -12.37 -19.95
N LEU A 23 -1.36 -11.58 -21.01
CA LEU A 23 -2.46 -11.75 -21.97
C LEU A 23 -2.11 -12.60 -23.19
N ALA A 24 -0.85 -12.58 -23.63
CA ALA A 24 -0.21 -13.44 -24.63
C ALA A 24 1.05 -12.69 -25.11
N THR A 25 2.18 -13.38 -25.29
CA THR A 25 3.53 -12.80 -25.54
C THR A 25 4.11 -12.01 -24.36
N ALA A 26 5.44 -12.01 -24.22
CA ALA A 26 6.18 -11.48 -23.06
C ALA A 26 6.07 -9.96 -22.84
N TYR A 27 5.23 -9.25 -23.63
CA TYR A 27 5.15 -7.79 -23.65
C TYR A 27 3.73 -7.24 -23.43
N TYR A 28 2.69 -8.09 -23.40
CA TYR A 28 1.32 -7.66 -23.12
C TYR A 28 0.89 -8.06 -21.71
N PHE A 29 0.74 -7.06 -20.85
CA PHE A 29 0.36 -7.23 -19.45
C PHE A 29 -0.94 -6.50 -19.13
N ILE A 30 -1.80 -7.10 -18.30
CA ILE A 30 -2.93 -6.39 -17.68
C ILE A 30 -2.58 -6.06 -16.24
N PRO A 31 -2.42 -4.77 -15.88
CA PRO A 31 -2.34 -4.37 -14.49
C PRO A 31 -3.75 -4.34 -13.88
N VAL A 32 -4.02 -5.24 -12.93
CA VAL A 32 -5.27 -5.27 -12.16
C VAL A 32 -5.00 -4.70 -10.77
N GLY A 33 -5.44 -3.45 -10.53
CA GLY A 33 -5.23 -2.78 -9.26
C GLY A 33 -3.77 -2.56 -8.86
N LEU A 34 -2.81 -2.90 -9.73
CA LEU A 34 -1.38 -2.88 -9.44
C LEU A 34 -0.89 -1.48 -9.12
N ASN A 35 -1.14 -0.50 -9.99
CA ASN A 35 -0.61 0.85 -9.83
C ASN A 35 -1.21 1.59 -8.62
N SER A 36 -2.49 1.34 -8.34
CA SER A 36 -3.20 1.96 -7.22
C SER A 36 -3.02 1.23 -5.88
N ARG A 37 -2.29 0.10 -5.83
CA ARG A 37 -2.10 -0.69 -4.59
C ARG A 37 -1.42 0.11 -3.48
N MET A 38 -0.42 0.93 -3.81
CA MET A 38 0.31 1.74 -2.82
C MET A 38 -0.64 2.75 -2.16
N GLY A 39 -1.40 3.49 -2.96
CA GLY A 39 -2.37 4.46 -2.47
C GLY A 39 -3.49 3.83 -1.65
N ARG A 40 -4.00 2.66 -2.08
CA ARG A 40 -5.00 1.90 -1.31
C ARG A 40 -4.44 1.39 0.02
N ALA A 41 -3.22 0.85 0.04
CA ALA A 41 -2.59 0.39 1.28
C ALA A 41 -2.35 1.56 2.24
N TYR A 42 -1.93 2.71 1.72
CA TYR A 42 -1.71 3.91 2.53
C TYR A 42 -3.03 4.47 3.09
N GLN A 43 -4.07 4.58 2.27
CA GLN A 43 -5.40 4.97 2.74
C GLN A 43 -5.96 3.96 3.76
N ALA A 44 -5.77 2.67 3.54
CA ALA A 44 -6.18 1.65 4.49
C ALA A 44 -5.50 1.84 5.85
N ALA A 45 -4.19 2.18 5.88
CA ALA A 45 -3.46 2.47 7.10
C ALA A 45 -3.97 3.76 7.79
N LEU A 46 -4.18 4.84 7.03
CA LEU A 46 -4.72 6.08 7.58
C LEU A 46 -6.12 5.90 8.19
N ASN A 47 -6.96 5.07 7.56
CA ASN A 47 -8.33 4.83 8.03
C ASN A 47 -8.38 4.07 9.38
N GLU A 48 -7.29 3.43 9.82
CA GLU A 48 -7.21 2.84 11.16
C GLU A 48 -7.14 3.90 12.27
N ALA A 49 -6.72 5.13 11.95
CA ALA A 49 -6.66 6.26 12.89
C ALA A 49 -7.52 7.43 12.39
N PRO A 50 -8.83 7.47 12.70
CA PRO A 50 -9.71 8.56 12.31
C PRO A 50 -9.19 9.92 12.80
N GLY A 51 -9.01 10.87 11.89
CA GLY A 51 -8.43 12.19 12.17
C GLY A 51 -6.95 12.32 11.83
N ALA A 52 -6.24 11.22 11.58
CA ALA A 52 -4.87 11.25 11.09
C ALA A 52 -4.80 11.92 9.71
N THR A 53 -3.82 12.81 9.55
CA THR A 53 -3.58 13.55 8.30
C THR A 53 -2.39 12.98 7.52
N ALA A 54 -1.47 12.30 8.21
CA ALA A 54 -0.28 11.69 7.61
C ALA A 54 0.22 10.49 8.42
N LEU A 55 1.12 9.72 7.81
CA LEU A 55 1.94 8.72 8.49
C LEU A 55 3.39 9.18 8.56
N THR A 56 4.03 9.00 9.72
CA THR A 56 5.48 9.11 9.90
C THR A 56 6.09 7.74 10.19
N ASP A 57 7.42 7.62 10.16
CA ASP A 57 8.12 6.36 10.43
C ASP A 57 7.62 5.19 9.56
N VAL A 58 7.34 5.49 8.28
CA VAL A 58 6.67 4.58 7.36
C VAL A 58 7.59 3.45 6.93
N THR A 59 7.13 2.22 7.10
CA THR A 59 7.75 1.01 6.55
C THR A 59 6.85 0.42 5.47
N LEU A 60 7.46 0.07 4.33
CA LEU A 60 6.78 -0.56 3.21
C LEU A 60 7.34 -1.97 3.01
N GLN A 61 6.46 -2.96 3.06
CA GLN A 61 6.78 -4.35 2.74
C GLN A 61 5.96 -4.81 1.54
N GLU A 62 6.61 -5.43 0.55
CA GLU A 62 5.92 -6.02 -0.59
C GLU A 62 6.22 -7.52 -0.70
N ASN A 63 5.17 -8.33 -0.65
CA ASN A 63 5.25 -9.77 -0.88
C ASN A 63 4.82 -10.10 -2.31
N TRP A 64 5.59 -10.98 -2.96
CA TRP A 64 5.44 -11.32 -4.38
C TRP A 64 5.02 -12.78 -4.50
N TYR A 65 4.01 -13.00 -5.34
CA TYR A 65 3.47 -14.33 -5.58
C TYR A 65 3.37 -14.58 -7.08
N TRP A 66 3.73 -15.79 -7.50
CA TRP A 66 3.35 -16.30 -8.81
C TRP A 66 1.94 -16.86 -8.72
N ILE A 67 1.06 -16.44 -9.63
CA ILE A 67 -0.30 -16.96 -9.78
C ILE A 67 -0.45 -17.56 -11.18
N VAL A 68 -1.47 -18.38 -11.40
CA VAL A 68 -1.68 -19.13 -12.66
C VAL A 68 -1.59 -18.22 -13.89
N ILE A 69 -2.08 -16.99 -13.79
CA ILE A 69 -2.19 -16.03 -14.90
C ILE A 69 -1.20 -14.86 -14.84
N GLY A 70 -0.17 -14.90 -13.98
CA GLY A 70 0.82 -13.82 -13.88
C GLY A 70 1.48 -13.69 -12.51
N THR A 71 1.75 -12.45 -12.09
CA THR A 71 2.31 -12.16 -10.75
C THR A 71 1.34 -11.32 -9.94
N MET A 72 1.31 -11.56 -8.62
CA MET A 72 0.57 -10.75 -7.67
C MET A 72 1.55 -10.07 -6.71
N ARG A 73 1.29 -8.80 -6.41
CA ARG A 73 1.99 -8.00 -5.41
C ARG A 73 1.03 -7.66 -4.29
N HIS A 74 1.41 -8.01 -3.07
CA HIS A 74 0.70 -7.64 -1.87
C HIS A 74 1.57 -6.64 -1.09
N VAL A 75 1.12 -5.40 -1.01
CA VAL A 75 1.82 -4.34 -0.28
C VAL A 75 1.20 -4.22 1.11
N THR A 76 2.06 -4.14 2.11
CA THR A 76 1.72 -3.77 3.48
C THR A 76 2.48 -2.49 3.83
N ILE A 77 1.78 -1.49 4.32
CA ILE A 77 2.34 -0.24 4.85
C ILE A 77 2.06 -0.22 6.34
N THR A 78 3.09 0.07 7.12
CA THR A 78 2.98 0.36 8.56
C THR A 78 3.61 1.71 8.84
N GLY A 79 3.13 2.41 9.86
CA GLY A 79 3.73 3.68 10.29
C GLY A 79 3.06 4.22 11.55
N GLU A 80 3.54 5.36 12.02
CA GLU A 80 2.94 6.12 13.12
C GLU A 80 1.95 7.13 12.53
N ALA A 81 0.68 7.04 12.91
CA ALA A 81 -0.33 8.01 12.49
C ALA A 81 -0.12 9.33 13.22
N VAL A 82 -0.26 10.45 12.49
CA VAL A 82 -0.15 11.78 13.06
C VAL A 82 -1.27 12.70 12.57
N GLN A 83 -1.66 13.65 13.41
CA GLN A 83 -2.56 14.76 13.07
C GLN A 83 -1.85 16.11 13.16
#